data_AF-A0A434QXS8-F1
#
_entry.id   AF-A0A434QXS8-F1
#
_cell.length_a   1.000
_cell.length_b   1.000
_cell.length_c   1.000
_cell.angle_alpha   90.00
_cell.angle_beta   90.00
_cell.angle_gamma   90.00
#
_symmetry.space_group_name_H-M   'P 1'
#
loop_
_entity.id
_entity.type
_entity.pdbx_description
1 polymer ?
#
loop_
_entity_poly.entity_id
_entity_poly.type
_entity_poly.pdbx_seq_one_letter_code
_entity_poly.pdbx_strand_id
1 'polypeptide(L)'
;DRTDRAREELLVEIGSALICADLGIVPELEPRPDHASYLQSWLTVLGSDRRAIFTAAAHAQRAVAYLHGLQPQSETMGEAA
;
A
#
# COMPACT_ATOMS: atom_id res chain seq x y z
N ASP A 1 -2.47 12.49 -16.22
CA ASP A 1 -2.56 13.71 -15.39
C ASP A 1 -1.63 13.54 -14.18
N ARG A 2 -1.01 14.61 -13.66
CA ARG A 2 -0.17 14.57 -12.45
C ARG A 2 -0.99 14.24 -11.20
N THR A 3 -2.25 14.66 -11.17
CA THR A 3 -3.18 14.38 -10.05
C THR A 3 -3.58 12.91 -10.02
N ASP A 4 -3.87 12.30 -11.18
CA ASP A 4 -4.21 10.88 -11.27
C ASP A 4 -3.04 10.01 -10.83
N ARG A 5 -1.83 10.33 -11.32
CA ARG A 5 -0.59 9.66 -10.89
C ARG A 5 -0.39 9.75 -9.37
N ALA A 6 -0.64 10.91 -8.77
CA ALA A 6 -0.53 11.08 -7.32
C ALA A 6 -1.55 10.24 -6.53
N ARG A 7 -2.77 10.03 -7.07
CA ARG A 7 -3.77 9.15 -6.47
C ARG A 7 -3.35 7.68 -6.55
N GLU A 8 -2.79 7.27 -7.68
CA GLU A 8 -2.24 5.91 -7.87
C GLU A 8 -1.05 5.66 -6.95
N GLU A 9 -0.11 6.60 -6.85
CA GLU A 9 1.05 6.53 -5.96
C GLU A 9 0.61 6.41 -4.49
N LEU A 10 -0.39 7.17 -4.05
CA LEU A 10 -0.92 7.08 -2.68
C LEU A 10 -1.51 5.69 -2.39
N LEU A 11 -2.25 5.12 -3.34
CA LEU A 11 -2.78 3.76 -3.22
C LEU A 11 -1.66 2.73 -3.11
N VAL A 12 -0.65 2.82 -3.98
CA VAL A 12 0.49 1.91 -4.02
C VAL A 12 1.29 1.98 -2.72
N GLU A 13 1.53 3.18 -2.18
CA GLU A 13 2.28 3.34 -0.94
C GLU A 13 1.54 2.71 0.26
N ILE A 14 0.22 2.93 0.37
CA ILE A 14 -0.60 2.30 1.41
C ILE A 14 -0.58 0.78 1.25
N GLY A 15 -0.72 0.27 0.02
CA GLY A 15 -0.68 -1.17 -0.24
C GLY A 15 0.67 -1.80 0.09
N SER A 16 1.76 -1.13 -0.27
CA SER A 16 3.13 -1.52 0.08
C SER A 16 3.30 -1.61 1.59
N ALA A 17 2.86 -0.59 2.33
CA ALA A 17 2.95 -0.57 3.79
C ALA A 17 2.16 -1.73 4.45
N LEU A 18 0.96 -2.04 3.95
CA LEU A 18 0.15 -3.16 4.44
C LEU A 18 0.84 -4.51 4.20
N ILE A 19 1.36 -4.75 2.99
CA ILE A 19 2.09 -5.99 2.66
C ILE A 19 3.36 -6.13 3.50
N CYS A 20 4.13 -5.05 3.65
CA CYS A 20 5.32 -5.06 4.49
C CYS A 20 4.98 -5.41 5.93
N ALA A 21 3.89 -4.85 6.48
CA ALA A 21 3.41 -5.19 7.81
C ALA A 21 3.03 -6.68 7.92
N ASP A 22 2.29 -7.22 6.94
CA ASP A 22 1.86 -8.62 6.92
C ASP A 22 3.06 -9.59 6.81
N LEU A 23 4.10 -9.22 6.08
CA LEU A 23 5.32 -10.03 5.89
C LEU A 23 6.37 -9.81 6.98
N GLY A 24 6.13 -8.93 7.95
CA GLY A 24 7.11 -8.56 8.97
C GLY A 24 8.35 -7.85 8.43
N ILE A 25 8.24 -7.21 7.26
CA ILE A 25 9.29 -6.42 6.63
C ILE A 25 9.28 -5.02 7.25
N VAL A 26 10.34 -4.66 7.95
CA VAL A 26 10.54 -3.30 8.46
C VAL A 26 11.19 -2.47 7.35
N PRO A 27 10.56 -1.38 6.87
CA PRO A 27 11.19 -0.49 5.92
C PRO A 27 12.47 0.11 6.50
N GLU A 28 13.52 0.22 5.69
CA GLU A 28 14.69 0.99 6.07
C GLU A 28 14.28 2.44 6.37
N LEU A 29 14.63 2.93 7.56
CA LEU A 29 14.26 4.28 8.02
C LEU A 29 15.14 5.38 7.39
N GLU A 30 16.07 5.01 6.50
CA GLU A 30 16.95 5.95 5.81
C GLU A 30 16.13 6.75 4.78
N PRO A 31 16.03 8.09 4.92
CA PRO A 31 15.28 8.91 3.98
C PRO A 31 15.99 8.92 2.63
N ARG A 32 15.37 8.35 1.60
CA ARG A 32 15.91 8.46 0.25
C ARG A 32 15.69 9.89 -0.29
N PRO A 33 16.68 10.52 -0.93
CA PRO A 33 16.58 11.91 -1.37
C PRO A 33 15.49 12.15 -2.44
N ASP A 34 15.05 11.11 -3.14
CA ASP A 34 13.94 11.13 -4.11
C ASP A 34 12.55 10.99 -3.46
N HIS A 35 12.46 10.56 -2.18
CA HIS A 35 11.20 10.32 -1.49
C HIS A 35 10.38 11.58 -1.18
N ALA A 36 11.01 12.75 -1.06
CA ALA A 36 10.28 13.97 -0.73
C ALA A 36 9.42 14.50 -1.90
N SER A 37 9.73 14.09 -3.15
CA SER A 37 9.16 14.69 -4.36
C SER A 37 7.67 14.40 -4.56
N TYR A 38 7.15 13.28 -4.06
CA TYR A 38 5.74 12.90 -4.15
C TYR A 38 4.89 13.36 -2.95
N LEU A 39 5.53 13.79 -1.86
CA LEU A 39 4.78 14.34 -0.70
C LEU A 39 3.98 15.58 -1.10
N GLN A 40 4.54 16.45 -1.94
CA GLN A 40 3.85 17.66 -2.41
C GLN A 40 2.62 17.33 -3.27
N SER A 41 2.70 16.32 -4.14
CA SER A 41 1.58 15.92 -4.97
C SER A 41 0.48 15.25 -4.15
N TRP A 42 0.83 14.43 -3.16
CA TRP A 42 -0.13 13.83 -2.23
C TRP A 42 -0.83 14.88 -1.35
N LEU A 43 -0.10 15.86 -0.83
CA LEU A 43 -0.68 16.97 -0.05
C LEU A 43 -1.72 17.75 -0.86
N THR A 44 -1.49 17.92 -2.17
CA THR A 44 -2.45 18.57 -3.07
C THR A 44 -3.73 17.74 -3.23
N VAL A 45 -3.60 16.42 -3.42
CA VAL A 45 -4.73 15.50 -3.52
C VAL A 45 -5.53 15.46 -2.20
N LEU A 46 -4.83 15.31 -1.07
CA LEU A 46 -5.45 15.21 0.25
C LEU A 46 -6.09 16.54 0.70
N GLY A 47 -5.49 17.67 0.33
CA GLY A 47 -6.04 19.00 0.60
C GLY A 47 -7.29 19.30 -0.23
N SER A 48 -7.36 18.80 -1.47
CA SER A 48 -8.52 18.98 -2.34
C SER A 48 -9.66 18.00 -2.05
N ASP A 49 -9.35 16.80 -1.54
CA ASP A 49 -10.31 15.73 -1.28
C ASP A 49 -9.97 14.97 0.01
N ARG A 50 -10.69 15.30 1.09
CA ARG A 50 -10.51 14.65 2.40
C ARG A 50 -10.88 13.16 2.39
N ARG A 51 -11.63 12.69 1.39
CA ARG A 51 -12.00 11.28 1.24
C ARG A 51 -10.96 10.50 0.45
N ALA A 52 -10.03 11.17 -0.23
CA ALA A 52 -9.02 10.52 -1.06
C ALA A 52 -8.21 9.48 -0.29
N ILE A 53 -7.87 9.73 0.98
CA ILE A 53 -7.14 8.77 1.82
C ILE A 53 -7.95 7.49 2.08
N PHE A 54 -9.25 7.63 2.36
CA PHE A 54 -10.13 6.48 2.61
C PHE A 54 -10.40 5.69 1.33
N THR A 55 -10.59 6.39 0.21
CA THR A 55 -10.73 5.74 -1.10
C THR A 55 -9.46 4.98 -1.48
N ALA A 56 -8.29 5.60 -1.34
CA ALA A 56 -7.00 4.95 -1.60
C ALA A 56 -6.81 3.72 -0.70
N ALA A 57 -7.08 3.85 0.60
CA ALA A 57 -6.99 2.73 1.54
C ALA A 57 -7.95 1.58 1.21
N ALA A 58 -9.20 1.86 0.83
CA ALA A 58 -10.17 0.84 0.45
C ALA A 58 -9.79 0.12 -0.86
N HIS A 59 -9.12 0.81 -1.78
CA HIS A 59 -8.58 0.18 -2.98
C HIS A 59 -7.32 -0.64 -2.66
N ALA A 60 -6.40 -0.09 -1.88
CA ALA A 60 -5.20 -0.79 -1.42
C ALA A 60 -5.55 -2.09 -0.70
N GLN A 61 -6.49 -2.06 0.25
CA GLN A 61 -6.93 -3.25 0.98
C GLN A 61 -7.45 -4.36 0.05
N ARG A 62 -8.22 -3.99 -0.99
CA ARG A 62 -8.69 -4.96 -1.99
C ARG A 62 -7.56 -5.55 -2.82
N ALA A 63 -6.59 -4.73 -3.23
CA ALA A 63 -5.41 -5.19 -3.96
C ALA A 63 -4.54 -6.13 -3.10
N VAL A 64 -4.30 -5.77 -1.85
CA VAL A 64 -3.53 -6.59 -0.90
C VAL A 64 -4.24 -7.92 -0.63
N ALA A 65 -5.55 -7.89 -0.35
CA ALA A 65 -6.33 -9.11 -0.16
C ALA A 65 -6.30 -10.03 -1.39
N TYR A 66 -6.34 -9.46 -2.60
CA TYR A 66 -6.18 -10.22 -3.83
C TYR A 66 -4.80 -10.88 -3.92
N LEU A 67 -3.72 -10.14 -3.66
CA LEU A 67 -2.35 -10.67 -3.68
C LEU A 67 -2.13 -11.79 -2.66
N HIS A 68 -2.71 -11.66 -1.46
CA HIS A 68 -2.71 -12.73 -0.45
C HIS A 68 -3.51 -13.95 -0.90
N GLY A 69 -4.67 -13.75 -1.53
CA GLY A 69 -5.46 -14.85 -2.09
C GLY A 69 -4.79 -15.61 -3.23
N LEU A 70 -3.78 -15.02 -3.88
CA LEU A 70 -2.94 -15.68 -4.88
C LEU A 70 -1.78 -16.47 -4.28
N GLN A 71 -1.47 -16.31 -2.99
CA GLN A 71 -0.41 -17.08 -2.35
C GLN A 71 -0.78 -18.56 -2.32
N PRO A 72 0.19 -19.49 -2.43
CA PRO A 72 -0.08 -20.90 -2.26
C PRO A 72 -0.78 -21.11 -0.92
N GLN A 73 -1.92 -21.80 -0.94
CA GLN A 73 -2.51 -22.28 0.30
C GLN A 73 -1.47 -23.22 0.91
N SER A 74 -0.93 -22.85 2.07
CA SER A 74 -0.14 -23.77 2.84
C SER A 74 -1.05 -24.96 3.12
N GLU A 75 -0.83 -26.07 2.40
CA GLU A 75 -1.27 -27.38 2.84
C GLU A 75 -0.59 -27.60 4.19
N THR A 76 -1.23 -27.11 5.24
CA THR A 76 -0.94 -27.52 6.60
C THR A 76 -1.50 -28.92 6.68
N MET A 77 -0.74 -29.85 6.10
CA MET A 77 -1.00 -31.27 6.18
C MET A 77 -1.14 -31.59 7.65
N GLY A 78 -2.33 -32.03 8.03
CA GLY A 78 -2.59 -32.60 9.33
C GLY A 78 -1.74 -33.87 9.49
N GLU A 79 -0.48 -33.70 9.88
CA GLU A 79 0.32 -34.73 10.52
C GLU A 79 0.37 -34.45 12.01
N ALA A 80 -0.71 -34.86 12.68
CA ALA A 80 -0.65 -35.36 14.05
C ALA A 80 -1.89 -36.26 14.24
N ALA A 81 -1.79 -37.47 13.69
CA ALA A 81 -2.57 -38.62 14.14
C ALA A 81 -2.02 -39.13 15.48
#